data_AF-A0A7W6X1K8-F1
#
_entry.id   AF-A0A7W6X1K8-F1
#
_cell.length_a   1.000
_cell.length_b   1.000
_cell.length_c   1.000
_cell.angle_alpha   90.00
_cell.angle_beta   90.00
_cell.angle_gamma   90.00
#
_symmetry.space_group_name_H-M   'P 1'
#
loop_
_entity.id
_entity.type
_entity.pdbx_description
1 polymer ?
#
loop_
_entity_poly.entity_id
_entity_poly.type
_entity_poly.pdbx_seq_one_letter_code
_entity_poly.pdbx_strand_id
1 'polypeptide(L)'
;MQRTVLLAITLALATGLGAVTAAPVNYQLPDEVAAFKPGPNLEVVQGNCSACHSADYIKTQPPMKDKKGFWQAEVTKMIKVYGAPIDDADVGKIVDYLAATY
;
A
#
# COMPACT_ATOMS: atom_id res chain seq x y z
N MET A 1 20.30 59.43 -20.68
CA MET A 1 18.98 59.41 -20.01
C MET A 1 18.16 58.17 -20.35
N GLN A 2 18.06 57.77 -21.63
CA GLN A 2 17.27 56.59 -22.05
C GLN A 2 17.82 55.23 -21.53
N ARG A 3 19.15 55.08 -21.45
CA ARG A 3 19.83 53.85 -20.96
C ARG A 3 19.68 53.65 -19.45
N THR A 4 19.65 54.72 -18.67
CA THR A 4 19.43 54.69 -17.22
C THR A 4 17.98 54.39 -16.86
N VAL A 5 17.01 54.84 -17.67
CA VAL A 5 15.59 54.50 -17.51
C VAL A 5 15.33 53.01 -17.81
N LEU A 6 15.97 52.45 -18.85
CA LEU A 6 15.86 51.02 -19.20
C LEU A 6 16.41 50.09 -18.10
N LEU A 7 17.49 50.47 -17.42
CA LEU A 7 18.07 49.71 -16.29
C LEU A 7 17.23 49.78 -15.01
N ALA A 8 16.48 50.87 -14.79
CA ALA A 8 15.59 50.99 -13.64
C ALA A 8 14.32 50.12 -13.78
N ILE A 9 13.83 49.94 -15.02
CA ILE A 9 12.63 49.14 -15.31
C ILE A 9 12.89 47.64 -15.16
N THR A 10 14.09 47.15 -15.50
CA THR A 10 14.46 45.73 -15.34
C THR A 10 14.67 45.34 -13.88
N LEU A 11 15.14 46.25 -13.03
CA LEU A 11 15.32 45.98 -11.60
C LEU A 11 13.99 45.92 -10.84
N ALA A 12 12.98 46.68 -11.27
CA ALA A 12 11.64 46.64 -10.68
C ALA A 12 10.90 45.32 -10.97
N LEU A 13 11.16 44.68 -12.12
CA LEU A 13 10.50 43.41 -12.48
C LEU A 13 11.06 42.19 -11.72
N ALA A 14 12.31 42.26 -11.23
CA ALA A 14 12.95 41.17 -10.49
C ALA A 14 12.45 41.03 -9.03
N THR A 15 11.78 42.05 -8.48
CA THR A 15 11.27 42.03 -7.10
C THR A 15 9.81 41.57 -6.98
N GLY A 16 9.15 41.32 -8.13
CA GLY A 16 7.75 40.89 -8.20
C GLY A 16 7.53 39.37 -8.17
N LEU A 17 8.57 38.55 -8.00
CA LEU A 17 8.40 37.12 -7.74
C LEU A 17 8.13 36.92 -6.24
N GLY A 18 6.89 37.17 -5.82
CA GLY A 18 6.41 36.68 -4.53
C GLY A 18 6.53 35.16 -4.49
N ALA A 19 7.04 34.61 -3.39
CA ALA A 19 7.12 33.17 -3.21
C ALA A 19 5.70 32.58 -3.28
N VAL A 20 5.41 31.82 -4.34
CA VAL A 20 4.17 31.05 -4.43
C VAL A 20 4.31 29.87 -3.48
N THR A 21 3.70 29.96 -2.31
CA THR A 21 3.67 28.86 -1.35
C THR A 21 2.46 27.98 -1.61
N ALA A 22 2.66 26.71 -1.95
CA ALA A 22 1.59 25.72 -1.96
C ALA A 22 1.36 25.21 -0.53
N ALA A 23 0.18 25.45 0.03
CA ALA A 23 -0.21 24.84 1.30
C ALA A 23 -0.59 23.36 1.08
N PRO A 24 -0.28 22.46 2.02
CA PRO A 24 -0.71 21.07 1.92
C PRO A 24 -2.24 20.99 2.01
N VAL A 25 -2.84 20.22 1.10
CA VAL A 25 -4.25 19.83 1.24
C VAL A 25 -4.30 18.67 2.22
N ASN A 26 -5.01 18.86 3.33
CA ASN A 26 -5.30 17.78 4.24
C ASN A 26 -6.56 17.05 3.80
N TYR A 27 -6.50 15.72 3.73
CA TYR A 27 -7.65 14.87 3.41
C TYR A 27 -7.81 13.85 4.53
N GLN A 28 -9.00 13.80 5.11
CA GLN A 28 -9.31 12.77 6.10
C GLN A 28 -9.64 11.47 5.38
N LEU A 29 -8.75 10.49 5.49
CA LEU A 29 -8.97 9.15 4.97
C LEU A 29 -10.01 8.43 5.85
N PRO A 30 -10.84 7.55 5.27
CA PRO A 30 -11.68 6.65 6.05
C PRO A 30 -10.81 5.69 6.87
N ASP A 31 -11.37 5.19 7.96
CA ASP A 31 -10.72 4.16 8.78
C ASP A 31 -10.51 2.88 7.97
N GLU A 32 -9.42 2.16 8.29
CA GLU A 32 -9.19 0.81 7.78
C GLU A 32 -10.22 -0.14 8.42
N VAL A 33 -10.97 -0.86 7.58
CA VAL A 33 -12.03 -1.79 8.02
C VAL A 33 -11.90 -3.19 7.42
N ALA A 34 -10.76 -3.53 6.80
CA ALA A 34 -10.64 -4.80 6.08
C ALA A 34 -10.40 -5.98 7.04
N ALA A 35 -11.48 -6.68 7.36
CA ALA A 35 -11.40 -7.90 8.16
C ALA A 35 -11.36 -9.19 7.31
N PHE A 36 -10.47 -10.13 7.62
CA PHE A 36 -10.48 -11.48 7.06
C PHE A 36 -11.83 -12.19 7.25
N LYS A 37 -12.24 -13.04 6.29
CA LYS A 37 -13.44 -13.89 6.41
C LYS A 37 -13.31 -14.86 7.59
N PRO A 38 -14.40 -15.22 8.29
CA PRO A 38 -14.34 -16.26 9.31
C PRO A 38 -13.93 -17.62 8.70
N GLY A 39 -13.12 -18.40 9.42
CA GLY A 39 -12.65 -19.70 8.97
C GLY A 39 -11.65 -20.35 9.95
N PRO A 40 -11.26 -21.61 9.70
CA PRO A 40 -10.29 -22.31 10.54
C PRO A 40 -8.91 -21.66 10.47
N ASN A 41 -8.20 -21.58 11.61
CA ASN A 41 -6.87 -20.94 11.70
C ASN A 41 -6.84 -19.44 11.38
N LEU A 42 -7.97 -18.74 11.52
CA LEU A 42 -8.07 -17.30 11.26
C LEU A 42 -7.03 -16.50 12.05
N GLU A 43 -6.79 -16.86 13.31
CA GLU A 43 -5.85 -16.18 14.19
C GLU A 43 -4.40 -16.29 13.66
N VAL A 44 -4.05 -17.44 13.06
CA VAL A 44 -2.73 -17.65 12.43
C VAL A 44 -2.57 -16.73 11.23
N VAL A 45 -3.61 -16.58 10.42
CA VAL A 45 -3.59 -15.71 9.23
C VAL A 45 -3.53 -14.23 9.64
N GLN A 46 -4.32 -13.82 10.63
CA GLN A 46 -4.28 -12.46 11.16
C GLN A 46 -2.90 -12.10 11.73
N GLY A 47 -2.28 -13.02 12.48
CA GLY A 47 -0.95 -12.82 13.03
C GLY A 47 0.16 -12.69 11.99
N ASN A 48 0.04 -13.37 10.84
CA ASN A 48 1.10 -13.46 9.83
C ASN A 48 0.88 -12.56 8.60
N CYS A 49 -0.36 -12.21 8.24
CA CYS A 49 -0.68 -11.56 6.96
C CYS A 49 -1.13 -10.09 7.09
N SER A 50 -1.26 -9.55 8.30
CA SER A 50 -1.67 -8.15 8.55
C SER A 50 -0.51 -7.18 8.76
N ALA A 51 0.74 -7.66 8.82
CA ALA A 51 1.88 -6.83 9.21
C ALA A 51 2.29 -5.80 8.14
N CYS A 52 2.06 -6.10 6.85
CA CYS A 52 2.60 -5.31 5.75
C CYS A 52 1.54 -4.62 4.87
N HIS A 53 0.32 -5.14 4.83
CA HIS A 53 -0.77 -4.60 4.00
C HIS A 53 -2.14 -4.98 4.59
N SER A 54 -3.20 -4.31 4.12
CA SER A 54 -4.58 -4.63 4.53
C SER A 54 -5.02 -6.01 4.01
N ALA A 55 -6.10 -6.55 4.60
CA ALA A 55 -6.70 -7.80 4.14
C ALA A 55 -7.34 -7.67 2.74
N ASP A 56 -7.53 -6.45 2.22
CA ASP A 56 -8.13 -6.23 0.90
C ASP A 56 -7.31 -6.87 -0.21
N TYR A 57 -5.97 -6.84 -0.12
CA TYR A 57 -5.08 -7.50 -1.08
C TYR A 57 -5.38 -8.98 -1.27
N ILE A 58 -5.89 -9.64 -0.23
CA ILE A 58 -6.30 -11.05 -0.26
C ILE A 58 -7.75 -11.16 -0.74
N LYS A 59 -8.65 -10.33 -0.21
CA LYS A 59 -10.09 -10.35 -0.54
C LYS A 59 -10.38 -10.08 -2.01
N THR A 60 -9.59 -9.24 -2.65
CA THR A 60 -9.82 -8.80 -4.03
C THR A 60 -9.07 -9.65 -5.05
N GLN A 61 -8.41 -10.73 -4.63
CA GLN A 61 -7.85 -11.67 -5.61
C GLN A 61 -8.98 -12.31 -6.43
N PRO A 62 -8.77 -12.50 -7.74
CA PRO A 62 -9.78 -13.14 -8.58
C PRO A 62 -10.02 -14.59 -8.13
N PRO A 63 -11.22 -15.14 -8.36
CA PRO A 63 -11.48 -16.55 -8.09
C PRO A 63 -10.60 -17.42 -8.98
N MET A 64 -9.80 -18.29 -8.36
CA MET A 64 -8.86 -19.17 -9.07
C MET A 64 -9.42 -20.58 -9.22
N LYS A 65 -9.11 -21.24 -10.34
CA LYS A 65 -9.47 -22.65 -10.58
C LYS A 65 -8.70 -23.58 -9.66
N ASP A 66 -7.39 -23.39 -9.56
CA ASP A 66 -6.53 -24.06 -8.57
C ASP A 66 -6.25 -23.09 -7.43
N LYS A 67 -7.16 -23.08 -6.44
CA LYS A 67 -7.05 -22.18 -5.28
C LYS A 67 -5.83 -22.50 -4.42
N LYS A 68 -5.58 -23.79 -4.17
CA LYS A 68 -4.50 -24.20 -3.25
C LYS A 68 -3.13 -23.92 -3.86
N GLY A 69 -2.92 -24.24 -5.13
CA GLY A 69 -1.68 -23.90 -5.84
C GLY A 69 -1.47 -22.38 -5.94
N PHE A 70 -2.52 -21.61 -6.23
CA PHE A 70 -2.46 -20.15 -6.25
C PHE A 70 -2.03 -19.56 -4.90
N TRP A 71 -2.71 -19.93 -3.82
CA TRP A 71 -2.40 -19.39 -2.49
C TRP A 71 -1.06 -19.87 -1.96
N GLN A 72 -0.63 -21.10 -2.30
CA GLN A 72 0.73 -21.56 -2.02
C GLN A 72 1.77 -20.66 -2.68
N ALA A 73 1.57 -20.29 -3.95
CA ALA A 73 2.48 -19.41 -4.67
C ALA A 73 2.52 -18.01 -4.04
N GLU A 74 1.36 -17.43 -3.71
CA GLU A 74 1.30 -16.10 -3.07
C GLU A 74 1.94 -16.10 -1.68
N VAL A 75 1.66 -17.09 -0.82
CA VAL A 75 2.30 -17.19 0.50
C VAL A 75 3.82 -17.39 0.36
N THR A 76 4.24 -18.23 -0.59
CA THR A 76 5.68 -18.42 -0.88
C THR A 76 6.34 -17.12 -1.35
N LYS A 77 5.65 -16.33 -2.17
CA LYS A 77 6.11 -15.01 -2.62
C LYS A 77 6.25 -14.05 -1.44
N MET A 78 5.29 -14.01 -0.51
CA MET A 78 5.39 -13.17 0.68
C MET A 78 6.64 -13.51 1.50
N ILE A 79 6.93 -14.79 1.66
CA ILE A 79 8.11 -15.25 2.43
C ILE A 79 9.41 -14.97 1.67
N LYS A 80 9.52 -15.40 0.41
CA LYS A 80 10.80 -15.42 -0.32
C LYS A 80 11.15 -14.10 -1.00
N VAL A 81 10.16 -13.33 -1.44
CA VAL A 81 10.37 -12.07 -2.18
C VAL A 81 10.22 -10.87 -1.24
N TYR A 82 9.21 -10.89 -0.37
CA TYR A 82 8.93 -9.77 0.52
C TYR A 82 9.44 -9.95 1.95
N GLY A 83 9.98 -11.13 2.28
CA GLY A 83 10.63 -11.37 3.58
C GLY A 83 9.67 -11.52 4.75
N ALA A 84 8.41 -11.90 4.51
CA ALA A 84 7.45 -12.14 5.59
C ALA A 84 7.98 -13.25 6.52
N PRO A 85 8.09 -13.00 7.84
CA PRO A 85 8.66 -13.94 8.80
C PRO A 85 7.61 -14.97 9.24
N ILE A 86 7.16 -15.81 8.30
CA ILE A 86 6.16 -16.87 8.55
C ILE A 86 6.89 -18.18 8.82
N ASP A 87 6.57 -18.83 9.94
CA ASP A 87 7.10 -20.15 10.27
C ASP A 87 6.59 -21.22 9.29
N ASP A 88 7.47 -22.14 8.90
CA ASP A 88 7.15 -23.23 7.96
C ASP A 88 5.95 -24.10 8.44
N ALA A 89 5.78 -24.22 9.76
CA ALA A 89 4.66 -24.96 10.37
C ALA A 89 3.28 -24.30 10.16
N ASP A 90 3.25 -23.00 9.85
CA ASP A 90 2.01 -22.24 9.66
C ASP A 90 1.66 -22.03 8.19
N VAL A 91 2.62 -22.22 7.27
CA VAL A 91 2.40 -22.08 5.82
C VAL A 91 1.21 -22.91 5.33
N GLY A 92 1.17 -24.19 5.70
CA GLY A 92 0.07 -25.08 5.30
C GLY A 92 -1.29 -24.61 5.83
N LYS A 93 -1.35 -24.14 7.08
CA LYS A 93 -2.59 -23.65 7.71
C LYS A 93 -3.11 -22.39 7.01
N ILE A 94 -2.21 -21.47 6.67
CA ILE A 94 -2.54 -20.23 5.96
C ILE A 94 -3.06 -20.56 4.56
N VAL A 95 -2.34 -21.40 3.81
CA VAL A 95 -2.74 -21.78 2.45
C VAL A 95 -4.09 -22.48 2.44
N ASP A 96 -4.32 -23.41 3.37
CA ASP A 96 -5.60 -24.12 3.47
C ASP A 96 -6.76 -23.19 3.86
N TYR A 97 -6.55 -22.28 4.82
CA TYR A 97 -7.54 -21.25 5.16
C TYR A 97 -7.89 -20.39 3.94
N LEU A 98 -6.88 -19.87 3.24
CA LEU A 98 -7.08 -18.97 2.11
C LEU A 98 -7.82 -19.67 0.97
N ALA A 99 -7.44 -20.90 0.64
CA ALA A 99 -8.11 -21.69 -0.40
C ALA A 99 -9.55 -22.08 -0.04
N ALA A 100 -9.85 -22.29 1.24
CA ALA A 100 -11.20 -22.60 1.72
C ALA A 100 -12.12 -21.37 1.74
N THR A 101 -11.57 -20.17 1.96
CA THR A 101 -12.35 -18.95 2.23
C THR A 101 -12.41 -17.96 1.07
N TYR A 102 -11.44 -18.00 0.14
CA TYR A 102 -11.33 -17.12 -1.04
C TYR A 102 -11.19 -17.96 -2.32
#